data_AF-A0A9N9Q611-F1
#
_entry.id   AF-A0A9N9Q611-F1
#
_cell.length_a   1.000
_cell.length_b   1.000
_cell.length_c   1.000
_cell.angle_alpha   90.00
_cell.angle_beta   90.00
_cell.angle_gamma   90.00
#
_symmetry.space_group_name_H-M   'P 1'
#
loop_
_entity.id
_entity.type
_entity.pdbx_description
1 polymer ?
#
loop_
_entity_poly.entity_id
_entity_poly.type
_entity_poly.pdbx_seq_one_letter_code
_entity_poly.pdbx_strand_id
1 'polypeptide(L)'
;MAVSQERISVHSLADLKNTTDDALPIYLNSLKFTQSHTLTDVRLGLGYSAFAICAACFYWDYTLGFESTKVYTAIAVAAYTLLNTLLTIWIWGVEKSTVYVGTNPAGETITIQSKVDKHKPVYRLTVTTKGKDGKKKVKRVDKAFAGWFDGKGHFVAKPFQQMMARSFEVVGKADPKNAVVEEKKKKVLVDNRSMDEKWASLLAESEGNVAASTATPEKSAKKRGKKA
;
A
#
# COMPACT_ATOMS: atom_id res chain seq x y z
N MET A 1 11.01 4.53 -3.30
CA MET A 1 9.65 4.51 -2.70
C MET A 1 8.80 5.45 -3.52
N ALA A 2 8.07 4.95 -4.52
CA ALA A 2 7.19 5.78 -5.33
C ALA A 2 6.02 6.24 -4.45
N VAL A 3 5.98 7.53 -4.14
CA VAL A 3 4.78 8.18 -3.60
C VAL A 3 3.82 8.26 -4.78
N SER A 4 2.62 7.67 -4.67
CA SER A 4 1.58 7.86 -5.68
C SER A 4 1.39 9.37 -5.86
N GLN A 5 1.77 9.89 -7.03
CA GLN A 5 1.80 11.33 -7.33
C GLN A 5 0.41 11.91 -7.64
N GLU A 6 -0.60 11.05 -7.70
CA GLU A 6 -1.96 11.45 -8.02
C GLU A 6 -2.72 11.81 -6.74
N ARG A 7 -3.27 13.03 -6.71
CA ARG A 7 -4.11 13.47 -5.60
C ARG A 7 -5.47 12.81 -5.74
N ILE A 8 -5.80 11.99 -4.76
CA ILE A 8 -7.07 11.27 -4.74
C ILE A 8 -8.11 12.08 -3.97
N SER A 9 -9.36 12.02 -4.43
CA SER A 9 -10.45 12.63 -3.70
C SER A 9 -10.69 11.89 -2.38
N VAL A 10 -10.45 12.57 -1.25
CA VAL A 10 -10.65 12.01 0.10
C VAL A 10 -12.12 11.66 0.42
N HIS A 11 -13.03 12.11 -0.43
CA HIS A 11 -14.47 11.83 -0.30
C HIS A 11 -14.93 10.65 -1.18
N SER A 12 -14.14 10.21 -2.17
CA SER A 12 -14.45 9.02 -2.96
C SER A 12 -13.91 7.78 -2.24
N LEU A 13 -14.83 7.00 -1.67
CA LEU A 13 -14.50 5.70 -1.08
C LEU A 13 -13.94 4.73 -2.12
N ALA A 14 -14.35 4.86 -3.38
CA ALA A 14 -13.86 4.02 -4.47
C ALA A 14 -12.38 4.31 -4.74
N ASP A 15 -12.01 5.59 -4.85
CA ASP A 15 -10.63 5.96 -5.14
C ASP A 15 -9.70 5.61 -3.97
N LEU A 16 -10.13 5.88 -2.73
CA LEU A 16 -9.38 5.50 -1.52
C LEU A 16 -9.12 3.99 -1.46
N LYS A 17 -10.14 3.19 -1.80
CA LYS A 17 -10.04 1.74 -1.86
C LYS A 17 -9.07 1.31 -2.96
N ASN A 18 -9.26 1.81 -4.19
CA ASN A 18 -8.45 1.43 -5.35
C ASN A 18 -6.97 1.76 -5.13
N THR A 19 -6.64 2.97 -4.66
CA THR A 19 -5.25 3.34 -4.37
C THR A 19 -4.64 2.48 -3.26
N THR A 20 -5.41 2.13 -2.23
CA THR A 20 -4.93 1.25 -1.15
C THR A 20 -4.70 -0.17 -1.68
N ASP A 21 -5.60 -0.67 -2.54
CA ASP A 21 -5.51 -1.97 -3.20
C ASP A 21 -4.30 -2.03 -4.15
N ASP A 22 -3.98 -0.95 -4.88
CA ASP A 22 -2.81 -0.86 -5.77
C ASP A 22 -1.48 -0.82 -4.99
N ALA A 23 -1.46 -0.23 -3.80
CA ALA A 23 -0.28 -0.17 -2.95
C ALA A 23 0.06 -1.51 -2.27
N LEU A 24 -0.93 -2.42 -2.14
CA LEU A 24 -0.76 -3.72 -1.47
C LEU A 24 0.26 -4.63 -2.18
N PRO A 25 0.12 -4.95 -3.49
CA PRO A 25 1.08 -5.77 -4.21
C PRO A 25 2.50 -5.19 -4.20
N ILE A 26 2.63 -3.86 -4.34
CA ILE A 26 3.93 -3.18 -4.36
C ILE A 26 4.67 -3.40 -3.03
N TYR A 27 3.96 -3.25 -1.92
CA TYR A 27 4.53 -3.50 -0.59
C TYR A 27 4.87 -4.97 -0.39
N LEU A 28 3.98 -5.90 -0.75
CA LEU A 28 4.22 -7.34 -0.56
C LEU A 28 5.32 -7.88 -1.48
N ASN A 29 5.45 -7.36 -2.70
CA ASN A 29 6.55 -7.69 -3.60
C ASN A 29 7.90 -7.22 -3.02
N SER A 30 7.93 -6.02 -2.40
CA SER A 30 9.13 -5.55 -1.69
C SER A 30 9.56 -6.48 -0.54
N LEU A 31 8.62 -7.26 -0.01
CA LEU A 31 8.81 -8.27 1.03
C LEU A 31 9.11 -9.68 0.47
N LYS A 32 9.41 -9.78 -0.83
CA LYS A 32 9.69 -11.03 -1.56
C LYS A 32 8.52 -12.02 -1.61
N PHE A 33 7.27 -11.56 -1.47
CA PHE A 33 6.12 -12.41 -1.78
C PHE A 33 5.98 -12.53 -3.30
N THR A 34 5.92 -13.77 -3.81
CA THR A 34 5.64 -14.03 -5.22
C THR A 34 4.14 -13.94 -5.45
N GLN A 35 3.70 -12.95 -6.22
CA GLN A 35 2.30 -12.78 -6.58
C GLN A 35 1.85 -13.90 -7.52
N SER A 36 0.66 -14.44 -7.26
CA SER A 36 -0.04 -15.33 -8.18
C SER A 36 -1.04 -14.51 -9.00
N HIS A 37 -0.94 -14.61 -10.33
CA HIS A 37 -1.83 -13.94 -11.28
C HIS A 37 -2.95 -14.85 -11.81
N THR A 38 -3.12 -16.03 -11.22
CA THR A 38 -4.08 -17.06 -11.67
C THR A 38 -5.51 -16.53 -11.84
N LEU A 39 -5.97 -15.63 -10.99
CA LEU A 39 -7.29 -15.00 -11.12
C LEU A 39 -7.40 -14.14 -12.40
N THR A 40 -6.38 -13.34 -12.66
CA THR A 40 -6.26 -12.52 -13.87
C THR A 40 -6.13 -13.39 -15.11
N ASP A 41 -5.31 -14.45 -15.06
CA ASP A 41 -5.08 -15.36 -16.19
C ASP A 41 -6.37 -16.09 -16.59
N VAL A 42 -7.17 -16.53 -15.61
CA VAL A 42 -8.47 -17.18 -15.89
C VAL A 42 -9.44 -16.18 -16.53
N ARG A 43 -9.51 -14.95 -16.02
CA ARG A 43 -10.34 -13.89 -16.62
C ARG A 43 -9.89 -13.57 -18.04
N LEU A 44 -8.59 -13.54 -18.27
CA LEU A 44 -7.98 -13.29 -19.57
C LEU A 44 -8.30 -14.42 -20.56
N GLY A 45 -8.17 -15.68 -20.14
CA GLY A 45 -8.49 -16.85 -20.94
C GLY A 45 -9.99 -16.95 -21.29
N LEU A 46 -10.87 -16.72 -20.32
CA LEU A 46 -12.33 -16.67 -20.55
C LEU A 46 -12.72 -15.52 -21.50
N GLY A 47 -12.12 -14.33 -21.34
CA GLY A 47 -12.37 -13.19 -22.21
C GLY A 47 -11.90 -13.42 -23.64
N TYR A 48 -10.67 -13.91 -23.83
CA TYR A 48 -10.12 -14.15 -25.16
C TYR A 48 -10.79 -15.33 -25.88
N SER A 49 -11.22 -16.37 -25.16
CA SER A 49 -12.00 -17.46 -25.77
C SER A 49 -13.35 -16.97 -26.28
N ALA A 50 -14.04 -16.10 -25.53
CA ALA A 50 -15.27 -15.47 -26.00
C ALA A 50 -15.03 -14.62 -27.25
N PHE A 51 -13.95 -13.82 -27.26
CA PHE A 51 -13.56 -13.03 -28.43
C PHE A 51 -13.24 -13.91 -29.66
N ALA A 52 -12.54 -15.03 -29.46
CA ALA A 52 -12.22 -15.97 -30.55
C ALA A 52 -13.47 -16.58 -31.19
N ILE A 53 -14.50 -16.91 -30.39
CA ILE A 53 -15.79 -17.39 -30.90
C ILE A 53 -16.49 -16.30 -31.71
N CYS A 54 -16.48 -15.04 -31.24
CA CYS A 54 -17.02 -13.92 -32.00
C CYS A 54 -16.28 -13.72 -33.33
N ALA A 55 -14.95 -13.78 -33.32
CA ALA A 55 -14.13 -13.63 -34.54
C ALA A 55 -14.41 -14.75 -35.55
N ALA A 56 -14.54 -16.00 -35.09
CA ALA A 56 -14.90 -17.13 -35.94
C ALA A 56 -16.31 -16.98 -36.52
N CYS A 57 -17.28 -16.55 -35.70
CA CYS A 57 -18.64 -16.30 -36.16
C CYS A 57 -18.70 -15.20 -37.22
N PHE A 58 -17.96 -14.10 -37.02
CA PHE A 58 -17.85 -13.02 -38.00
C PHE A 58 -17.20 -13.48 -39.31
N TYR A 59 -16.17 -14.33 -39.23
CA TYR A 59 -15.52 -14.90 -40.40
C TYR A 59 -16.47 -15.81 -41.21
N TRP A 60 -17.29 -16.63 -40.55
CA TRP A 60 -18.32 -17.44 -41.22
C TRP A 60 -19.41 -16.59 -41.84
N ASP A 61 -19.87 -15.55 -41.16
CA ASP A 61 -20.88 -14.63 -41.69
C ASP A 61 -20.38 -13.89 -42.94
N TYR A 62 -19.11 -13.47 -42.94
CA TYR A 62 -18.45 -12.85 -44.08
C TYR A 62 -18.33 -13.78 -45.31
N THR A 63 -18.11 -15.09 -45.10
CA THR A 63 -17.82 -16.03 -46.18
C THR A 63 -19.05 -16.72 -46.76
N LEU A 64 -20.07 -17.01 -45.96
CA LEU A 64 -21.26 -17.80 -46.35
C LEU A 64 -22.52 -16.96 -46.54
N GLY A 65 -22.50 -15.68 -46.14
CA GLY A 65 -23.64 -14.78 -46.20
C GLY A 65 -24.69 -15.04 -45.10
N PHE A 66 -25.55 -14.05 -44.89
CA PHE A 66 -26.44 -14.00 -43.72
C PHE A 66 -27.47 -15.13 -43.67
N GLU A 67 -28.02 -15.59 -44.80
CA GLU A 67 -29.11 -16.58 -44.84
C GLU A 67 -28.71 -17.96 -44.29
N SER A 68 -27.53 -18.46 -44.64
CA SER A 68 -27.02 -19.74 -44.10
C SER A 68 -26.42 -19.61 -42.69
N THR A 69 -26.05 -18.39 -42.28
CA THR A 69 -25.32 -18.17 -41.03
C THR A 69 -26.24 -17.89 -39.83
N LYS A 70 -27.53 -17.58 -40.03
CA LYS A 70 -28.50 -17.23 -38.96
C LYS A 70 -28.47 -18.15 -37.73
N VAL A 71 -28.41 -19.46 -37.97
CA VAL A 71 -28.39 -20.46 -36.89
C VAL A 71 -27.03 -20.45 -36.17
N TYR A 72 -25.94 -20.29 -36.91
CA TYR A 72 -24.59 -20.19 -36.34
C TYR A 72 -24.40 -18.91 -35.52
N THR A 73 -24.94 -17.78 -35.98
CA THR A 73 -24.96 -16.53 -35.20
C THR A 73 -25.79 -16.68 -33.93
N ALA A 74 -26.96 -17.33 -34.00
CA ALA A 74 -27.76 -17.62 -32.81
C ALA A 74 -27.01 -18.51 -31.80
N ILE A 75 -26.32 -19.55 -32.27
CA ILE A 75 -25.48 -20.41 -31.43
C ILE A 75 -24.31 -19.60 -30.82
N ALA A 76 -23.69 -18.72 -31.59
CA ALA A 76 -22.59 -17.89 -31.11
C ALA A 76 -23.04 -16.92 -30.00
N VAL A 77 -24.22 -16.31 -30.14
CA VAL A 77 -24.81 -15.45 -29.10
C VAL A 77 -25.14 -16.27 -27.83
N ALA A 78 -25.68 -17.48 -28.00
CA ALA A 78 -25.94 -18.38 -26.86
C ALA A 78 -24.64 -18.79 -26.14
N ALA A 79 -23.59 -19.15 -26.89
CA ALA A 79 -22.29 -19.49 -26.35
C ALA A 79 -21.63 -18.31 -25.61
N TYR A 80 -21.72 -17.10 -26.18
CA TYR A 80 -21.24 -15.87 -25.54
C TYR A 80 -21.99 -15.59 -24.23
N THR A 81 -23.31 -15.76 -24.22
CA THR A 81 -24.15 -15.58 -23.01
C THR A 81 -23.78 -16.57 -21.92
N LEU A 82 -23.53 -17.84 -22.28
CA LEU A 82 -23.04 -18.86 -21.37
C LEU A 82 -21.66 -18.51 -20.79
N LEU A 83 -20.71 -18.09 -21.62
CA LEU A 83 -19.37 -17.68 -21.19
C LEU A 83 -19.41 -16.48 -20.24
N ASN A 84 -20.25 -15.48 -20.52
CA ASN A 84 -20.42 -14.33 -19.63
C ASN A 84 -21.07 -14.72 -18.30
N THR A 85 -22.00 -15.68 -18.32
CA THR A 85 -22.62 -16.21 -17.10
C THR A 85 -21.60 -16.98 -16.25
N LEU A 86 -20.78 -17.84 -16.88
CA LEU A 86 -19.68 -18.55 -16.25
C LEU A 86 -18.66 -17.57 -15.64
N LEU A 87 -18.28 -16.53 -16.39
CA LEU A 87 -17.39 -15.48 -15.91
C LEU A 87 -17.99 -14.76 -14.69
N THR A 88 -19.29 -14.45 -14.73
CA THR A 88 -20.00 -13.80 -13.61
C THR A 88 -19.98 -14.69 -12.37
N ILE A 89 -20.30 -15.98 -12.52
CA ILE A 89 -20.24 -16.97 -11.43
C ILE A 89 -18.82 -17.11 -10.89
N TRP A 90 -17.80 -17.09 -11.76
CA TRP A 90 -16.41 -17.15 -11.36
C TRP A 90 -15.99 -15.95 -10.50
N ILE A 91 -16.32 -14.73 -10.93
CA ILE A 91 -16.01 -13.50 -10.19
C ILE A 91 -16.71 -13.51 -8.82
N TRP A 92 -17.98 -13.91 -8.78
CA TRP A 92 -18.78 -13.91 -7.55
C TRP A 92 -18.43 -15.07 -6.60
N GLY A 93 -18.02 -16.22 -7.15
CA GLY A 93 -17.78 -17.45 -6.41
C GLY A 93 -16.33 -17.60 -5.93
N VAL A 94 -15.38 -17.40 -6.85
CA VAL A 94 -13.95 -17.71 -6.66
C VAL A 94 -13.14 -16.45 -6.39
N GLU A 95 -13.36 -15.38 -7.16
CA GLU A 95 -12.57 -14.16 -7.00
C GLU A 95 -12.95 -13.41 -5.71
N LYS A 96 -14.23 -13.34 -5.33
CA LYS A 96 -14.74 -12.84 -4.03
C LYS A 96 -13.90 -11.73 -3.38
N SER A 97 -13.77 -10.60 -4.07
CA SER A 97 -13.04 -9.40 -3.60
C SER A 97 -11.59 -9.69 -3.16
N THR A 98 -10.98 -10.73 -3.71
CA THR A 98 -9.58 -11.07 -3.49
C THR A 98 -8.73 -10.11 -4.30
N VAL A 99 -7.98 -9.27 -3.59
CA VAL A 99 -7.13 -8.25 -4.20
C VAL A 99 -5.72 -8.78 -4.42
N TYR A 100 -5.29 -9.72 -3.58
CA TYR A 100 -3.94 -10.27 -3.70
C TYR A 100 -3.90 -11.73 -3.29
N VAL A 101 -3.21 -12.53 -4.09
CA VAL A 101 -2.78 -13.89 -3.74
C VAL A 101 -1.28 -13.93 -3.92
N GLY A 102 -0.55 -14.34 -2.90
CA GLY A 102 0.90 -14.46 -3.01
C GLY A 102 1.47 -15.54 -2.10
N THR A 103 2.63 -16.07 -2.49
CA THR A 103 3.33 -17.11 -1.77
C THR A 103 4.58 -16.53 -1.12
N ASN A 104 4.74 -16.76 0.18
CA ASN A 104 5.95 -16.39 0.93
C ASN A 104 7.12 -17.31 0.49
N PRO A 105 8.40 -16.88 0.56
CA PRO A 105 9.56 -17.79 0.44
C PRO A 105 9.52 -19.01 1.38
N ALA A 106 8.79 -18.96 2.50
CA ALA A 106 8.53 -20.14 3.35
C ALA A 106 7.58 -21.18 2.71
N GLY A 107 6.90 -20.82 1.61
CA GLY A 107 5.91 -21.62 0.88
C GLY A 107 4.49 -21.55 1.45
N GLU A 108 4.19 -20.55 2.27
CA GLU A 108 2.83 -20.27 2.75
C GLU A 108 2.09 -19.37 1.76
N THR A 109 0.86 -19.73 1.40
CA THR A 109 0.02 -18.91 0.51
C THR A 109 -0.81 -17.94 1.35
N ILE A 110 -0.75 -16.65 1.01
CA ILE A 110 -1.56 -15.59 1.60
C ILE A 110 -2.58 -15.12 0.57
N THR A 111 -3.84 -15.10 0.98
CA THR A 111 -4.96 -14.54 0.22
C THR A 111 -5.49 -13.32 0.98
N ILE A 112 -5.48 -12.17 0.34
CA ILE A 112 -5.94 -10.90 0.91
C ILE A 112 -7.23 -10.49 0.19
N GLN A 113 -8.28 -10.30 0.99
CA GLN A 113 -9.56 -9.79 0.53
C GLN A 113 -9.78 -8.42 1.16
N SER A 114 -10.22 -7.45 0.36
CA SER A 114 -10.54 -6.12 0.86
C SER A 114 -11.99 -5.75 0.56
N LYS A 115 -12.68 -5.23 1.58
CA LYS A 115 -14.08 -4.82 1.52
C LYS A 115 -14.24 -3.43 2.13
N VAL A 116 -15.09 -2.62 1.52
CA VAL A 116 -15.53 -1.33 2.06
C VAL A 116 -17.05 -1.33 2.03
N ASP A 117 -17.67 -0.98 3.16
CA ASP A 117 -19.11 -0.84 3.25
C ASP A 117 -19.54 0.56 2.77
N LYS A 118 -20.69 0.67 2.11
CA LYS A 118 -21.17 1.94 1.56
C LYS A 118 -21.33 2.98 2.68
N HIS A 119 -20.87 4.21 2.44
CA HIS A 119 -20.90 5.34 3.39
C HIS A 119 -20.11 5.14 4.70
N LYS A 120 -19.31 4.07 4.83
CA LYS A 120 -18.40 3.87 5.96
C LYS A 120 -16.96 3.95 5.48
N PRO A 121 -16.16 4.95 5.91
CA PRO A 121 -14.75 5.09 5.52
C PRO A 121 -13.84 4.12 6.28
N VAL A 122 -14.27 2.86 6.41
CA VAL A 122 -13.55 1.78 7.10
C VAL A 122 -13.13 0.76 6.06
N TYR A 123 -11.83 0.54 5.99
CA TYR A 123 -11.20 -0.47 5.15
C TYR A 123 -11.15 -1.79 5.93
N ARG A 124 -11.93 -2.78 5.48
CA ARG A 124 -11.96 -4.13 6.04
C ARG A 124 -11.05 -5.04 5.23
N LEU A 125 -9.95 -5.48 5.85
CA LEU A 125 -9.04 -6.46 5.29
C LEU A 125 -9.29 -7.82 5.93
N THR A 126 -9.45 -8.85 5.10
CA THR A 126 -9.45 -10.25 5.54
C THR A 126 -8.25 -10.94 4.91
N VAL A 127 -7.30 -11.34 5.74
CA VAL A 127 -6.12 -12.08 5.30
C VAL A 127 -6.28 -13.53 5.72
N THR A 128 -6.24 -14.41 4.74
CA THR A 128 -6.25 -15.85 4.93
C THR A 128 -4.86 -16.39 4.63
N THR A 129 -4.20 -16.95 5.64
CA THR A 129 -2.92 -17.66 5.47
C THR A 129 -3.21 -19.15 5.40
N LYS A 130 -2.72 -19.80 4.35
CA LYS A 130 -2.71 -21.25 4.18
C LYS A 130 -1.27 -21.74 4.35
N GLY A 131 -1.00 -22.40 5.48
CA GLY A 131 0.28 -23.05 5.74
C GLY A 131 0.46 -24.32 4.90
N LYS A 132 1.69 -24.83 4.79
CA LYS A 132 2.00 -26.11 4.12
C LYS A 132 1.21 -27.29 4.70
N ASP A 133 0.86 -27.22 5.99
CA ASP A 133 0.03 -28.21 6.70
C ASP A 133 -1.48 -28.14 6.37
N GLY A 134 -1.89 -27.31 5.40
CA GLY A 134 -3.29 -27.16 4.99
C GLY A 134 -4.17 -26.35 5.95
N LYS A 135 -3.66 -25.98 7.13
CA LYS A 135 -4.38 -25.17 8.12
C LYS A 135 -4.57 -23.74 7.62
N LYS A 136 -5.83 -23.30 7.54
CA LYS A 136 -6.22 -21.93 7.15
C LYS A 136 -6.37 -21.08 8.41
N LYS A 137 -5.60 -20.00 8.52
CA LYS A 137 -5.78 -18.98 9.57
C LYS A 137 -6.36 -17.73 8.93
N VAL A 138 -7.54 -17.32 9.37
CA VAL A 138 -8.22 -16.10 8.89
C VAL A 138 -8.08 -15.03 9.95
N LYS A 139 -7.50 -13.89 9.60
CA LYS A 139 -7.46 -12.69 10.44
C LYS A 139 -8.18 -11.54 9.74
N ARG A 140 -9.03 -10.84 10.48
CA ARG A 140 -9.78 -9.67 10.00
C ARG A 140 -9.29 -8.42 10.70
N VAL A 141 -9.16 -7.34 9.95
CA VAL A 141 -8.73 -6.03 10.43
C VAL A 141 -9.64 -4.98 9.84
N ASP A 142 -10.20 -4.14 10.70
CA ASP A 142 -10.99 -2.98 10.33
C ASP A 142 -10.20 -1.72 10.71
N LYS A 143 -9.85 -0.88 9.72
CA LYS A 143 -9.13 0.37 9.99
C LYS A 143 -9.66 1.50 9.09
N ALA A 144 -9.81 2.69 9.65
CA ALA A 144 -10.27 3.85 8.89
C ALA A 144 -9.18 4.35 7.91
N PHE A 145 -9.60 4.80 6.72
CA PHE A 145 -8.70 5.32 5.69
C PHE A 145 -7.86 6.52 6.16
N ALA A 146 -8.36 7.29 7.14
CA ALA A 146 -7.64 8.40 7.76
C ALA A 146 -6.30 8.00 8.41
N GLY A 147 -6.05 6.69 8.61
CA GLY A 147 -4.77 6.21 9.14
C GLY A 147 -3.60 6.32 8.15
N TRP A 148 -3.85 6.39 6.84
CA TRP A 148 -2.80 6.43 5.82
C TRP A 148 -3.09 7.38 4.65
N PHE A 149 -4.20 8.10 4.67
CA PHE A 149 -4.49 9.19 3.75
C PHE A 149 -4.41 10.54 4.46
N ASP A 150 -3.69 11.48 3.86
CA ASP A 150 -3.65 12.87 4.30
C ASP A 150 -4.91 13.63 3.82
N GLY A 151 -5.29 14.71 4.50
CA GLY A 151 -6.45 15.55 4.14
C GLY A 151 -6.34 16.17 2.74
N LYS A 152 -5.14 16.19 2.16
CA LYS A 152 -4.86 16.63 0.78
C LYS A 152 -4.98 15.51 -0.26
N GLY A 153 -5.32 14.28 0.13
CA GLY A 153 -5.50 13.16 -0.80
C GLY A 153 -4.23 12.39 -1.15
N HIS A 154 -3.16 12.52 -0.36
CA HIS A 154 -1.92 11.76 -0.58
C HIS A 154 -1.92 10.45 0.22
N PHE A 155 -1.45 9.37 -0.42
CA PHE A 155 -1.24 8.08 0.22
C PHE A 155 0.11 8.03 0.96
N VAL A 156 0.08 7.76 2.26
CA VAL A 156 1.26 7.68 3.12
C VAL A 156 1.59 6.21 3.40
N ALA A 157 2.65 5.71 2.76
CA ALA A 157 3.00 4.28 2.82
C ALA A 157 3.41 3.79 4.22
N LYS A 158 4.18 4.57 5.00
CA LYS A 158 4.69 4.14 6.32
C LYS A 158 3.62 3.68 7.33
N PRO A 159 2.57 4.48 7.64
CA PRO A 159 1.53 4.05 8.57
C PRO A 159 0.74 2.84 8.06
N PHE A 160 0.59 2.71 6.73
CA PHE A 160 0.00 1.55 6.11
C PHE A 160 0.85 0.28 6.32
N GLN A 161 2.15 0.37 6.08
CA GLN A 161 3.10 -0.73 6.31
C GLN A 161 3.13 -1.18 7.77
N GLN A 162 3.11 -0.24 8.71
CA GLN A 162 3.04 -0.52 10.15
C GLN A 162 1.74 -1.22 10.55
N MET A 163 0.60 -0.77 10.02
CA MET A 163 -0.69 -1.43 10.26
C MET A 163 -0.64 -2.88 9.77
N MET A 164 -0.15 -3.11 8.54
CA MET A 164 -0.01 -4.45 7.96
C MET A 164 0.93 -5.35 8.77
N ALA A 165 2.09 -4.83 9.19
CA ALA A 165 3.09 -5.59 9.94
C ALA A 165 2.62 -5.95 11.36
N ARG A 166 1.88 -5.05 12.04
CA ARG A 166 1.32 -5.30 13.38
C ARG A 166 0.14 -6.25 13.35
N SER A 167 -0.71 -6.17 12.33
CA SER A 167 -1.93 -6.97 12.27
C SER A 167 -1.69 -8.41 11.78
N PHE A 168 -0.70 -8.63 10.94
CA PHE A 168 -0.43 -9.94 10.36
C PHE A 168 0.98 -10.41 10.73
N GLU A 169 1.06 -11.40 11.62
CA GLU A 169 2.33 -12.01 12.06
C GLU A 169 3.20 -12.49 10.89
N VAL A 170 2.60 -12.98 9.81
CA VAL A 170 3.34 -13.44 8.62
C VAL A 170 4.00 -12.27 7.88
N VAL A 171 3.35 -11.10 7.87
CA VAL A 171 3.89 -9.86 7.30
C VAL A 171 4.89 -9.22 8.26
N GLY A 172 4.64 -9.25 9.57
CA GLY A 172 5.57 -8.75 10.58
C GLY A 172 6.86 -9.56 10.70
N LYS A 173 6.83 -10.87 10.41
CA LYS A 173 8.04 -11.70 10.28
C LYS A 173 8.85 -11.37 9.03
N ALA A 174 8.19 -10.96 7.94
CA ALA A 174 8.85 -10.52 6.72
C ALA A 174 9.36 -9.06 6.81
N ASP A 175 8.67 -8.20 7.57
CA ASP A 175 9.07 -6.82 7.85
C ASP A 175 9.27 -6.54 9.36
N PRO A 176 10.39 -6.99 9.96
CA PRO A 176 10.69 -6.68 11.35
C PRO A 176 10.92 -5.17 11.59
N LYS A 177 11.27 -4.39 10.55
CA LYS A 177 11.53 -2.95 10.68
C LYS A 177 10.26 -2.15 10.88
N ASN A 178 9.15 -2.53 10.23
CA ASN A 178 7.85 -1.88 10.40
C ASN A 178 6.97 -2.54 11.47
N ALA A 179 7.23 -3.79 11.85
CA ALA A 179 6.56 -4.46 12.98
C ALA A 179 6.94 -3.84 14.33
N VAL A 180 8.19 -3.41 14.48
CA VAL A 180 8.79 -2.96 15.75
C VAL A 180 9.20 -1.49 15.71
N VAL A 181 8.45 -0.62 15.03
CA VAL A 181 8.63 0.82 15.28
C VAL A 181 8.05 1.12 16.67
N GLU A 182 8.86 0.80 17.69
CA GLU A 182 9.24 1.71 18.76
C GLU A 182 9.04 3.11 18.23
N GLU A 183 8.08 3.81 18.83
CA GLU A 183 8.03 5.24 18.72
C GLU A 183 9.49 5.71 18.92
N LYS A 184 10.09 6.34 17.91
CA LYS A 184 10.94 7.48 18.23
C LYS A 184 10.01 8.53 18.82
N LYS A 185 9.45 8.24 20.00
CA LYS A 185 9.19 9.22 21.03
C LYS A 185 10.53 9.93 21.11
N LYS A 186 10.60 11.12 20.51
CA LYS A 186 11.32 12.19 21.18
C LYS A 186 10.85 12.05 22.62
N LYS A 187 11.72 11.56 23.51
CA LYS A 187 11.50 11.69 24.93
C LYS A 187 11.27 13.18 25.10
N VAL A 188 10.01 13.59 25.19
CA VAL A 188 9.69 14.80 25.91
C VAL A 188 10.11 14.42 27.31
N LEU A 189 11.37 14.72 27.63
CA LEU A 189 11.82 14.81 29.00
C LEU A 189 10.84 15.81 29.59
N VAL A 190 9.86 15.31 30.36
CA VAL A 190 9.04 16.16 31.20
C VAL A 190 10.01 16.71 32.23
N ASP A 191 10.57 17.87 31.90
CA ASP A 191 11.48 18.61 32.75
C ASP A 191 10.66 19.17 33.91
N ASN A 192 10.65 18.40 35.01
CA ASN A 192 9.85 18.65 36.21
C ASN A 192 10.47 19.74 37.11
N ARG A 193 11.45 20.49 36.58
CA ARG A 193 12.07 21.64 37.24
C ARG A 193 11.06 22.78 37.41
N SER A 194 11.11 23.43 38.58
CA SER A 194 10.29 24.61 38.86
C SER A 194 10.66 25.73 37.88
N MET A 195 9.75 26.69 37.64
CA MET A 195 10.01 27.78 36.71
C MET A 195 11.26 28.59 37.11
N ASP A 196 11.55 28.69 38.40
CA ASP A 196 12.72 29.39 38.92
C ASP A 196 14.04 28.72 38.52
N GLU A 197 14.10 27.39 38.54
CA GLU A 197 15.27 26.62 38.10
C GLU A 197 15.48 26.73 36.58
N LYS A 198 14.38 26.85 35.81
CA LYS A 198 14.43 27.08 34.36
C LYS A 198 14.98 28.47 34.05
N TRP A 199 14.49 29.49 34.75
CA TRP A 199 15.00 30.87 34.62
C TRP A 199 16.48 30.98 35.01
N ALA A 200 16.90 30.35 36.10
CA ALA A 200 18.30 30.35 36.52
C ALA A 200 19.24 29.69 35.48
N SER A 201 18.82 28.57 34.88
CA SER A 201 19.62 27.90 33.85
C SER A 201 19.75 28.70 32.54
N LEU A 202 18.69 29.39 32.12
CA LEU A 202 18.72 30.25 30.94
C LEU A 202 19.59 31.49 31.16
N LEU A 203 19.59 32.05 32.37
CA LEU A 203 20.47 33.16 32.73
C LEU A 203 21.93 32.72 32.74
N ALA A 204 22.25 31.58 33.36
CA ALA A 204 23.61 31.04 33.36
C ALA A 204 24.12 30.70 31.94
N GLU A 205 23.25 30.19 31.07
CA GLU A 205 23.59 29.93 29.65
C GLU A 205 23.77 31.24 28.86
N SER A 206 22.99 32.28 29.18
CA SER A 206 23.18 33.62 28.60
C SER A 206 24.48 34.29 29.07
N GLU A 207 24.88 34.07 30.32
CA GLU A 207 26.14 34.56 30.90
C GLU A 207 27.37 33.85 30.32
N GLY A 208 27.26 32.57 29.97
CA GLY A 208 28.30 31.85 29.23
C GLY A 208 28.53 32.38 27.81
N ASN A 209 27.49 32.95 27.18
CA ASN A 209 27.54 33.41 25.79
C ASN A 209 28.02 34.86 25.63
N VAL A 210 28.09 35.67 26.70
CA VAL A 210 28.72 37.00 26.68
C VAL A 210 30.25 36.94 26.82
N ALA A 211 30.83 35.87 27.35
CA ALA A 211 32.29 35.71 27.42
C ALA A 211 32.94 35.41 26.05
N ALA A 212 32.17 34.98 25.05
CA ALA A 212 32.68 34.61 23.72
C ALA A 212 32.62 35.73 22.66
N SER A 213 32.09 36.92 22.99
CA SER A 213 31.92 38.02 22.04
C SER A 213 32.64 39.31 22.46
N THR A 214 33.91 39.20 22.84
CA THR A 214 34.86 40.34 22.80
C THR A 214 36.26 39.84 22.46
N ALA A 215 36.47 39.49 21.19
CA ALA A 215 37.80 39.37 20.60
C ALA A 215 37.96 40.51 19.58
N THR A 216 38.66 41.57 19.97
CA THR A 216 39.17 42.62 19.08
C THR A 216 40.63 42.26 18.72
N PRO A 217 41.11 42.51 17.48
CA PRO A 217 42.26 41.82 16.91
C PRO A 217 43.60 42.41 17.35
N GLU A 218 44.57 41.54 17.65
CA GLU A 218 45.93 41.91 18.04
C GLU A 218 46.79 42.24 16.80
N LYS A 219 47.15 43.51 16.60
CA LYS A 219 48.22 43.94 15.69
C LYS A 219 49.52 44.08 16.49
N SER A 220 50.48 43.17 16.26
CA SER A 220 51.86 43.33 16.73
C SER A 220 52.69 44.11 15.71
N ALA A 221 53.14 45.32 16.07
CA ALA A 221 54.18 46.06 15.36
C ALA A 221 55.00 46.98 16.29
N LYS A 222 56.20 46.49 16.63
CA LYS A 222 57.51 47.19 16.59
C LYS A 222 57.77 48.43 17.50
N LYS A 223 58.64 48.26 18.50
CA LYS A 223 59.49 49.33 19.08
C LYS A 223 60.84 48.73 19.57
N ARG A 224 61.87 48.71 18.71
CA ARG A 224 63.02 49.63 18.64
C ARG A 224 64.09 49.38 19.72
N GLY A 225 65.10 48.58 19.38
CA GLY A 225 66.42 48.58 20.02
C GLY A 225 67.42 49.42 19.22
N LYS A 226 68.13 50.33 19.87
CA LYS A 226 69.31 51.03 19.36
C LYS A 226 70.34 51.07 20.47
N LYS A 227 71.51 50.48 20.27
CA LYS A 227 72.80 50.88 20.88
C LYS A 227 73.95 50.15 20.17
N ALA A 228 75.04 50.92 19.99
CA ALA A 228 76.28 50.66 19.24
C ALA A 228 76.14 50.78 17.72
#